data_AF-A0A534YTF3-F1
#
_entry.id   AF-A0A534YTF3-F1
#
_cell.length_a   1.000
_cell.length_b   1.000
_cell.length_c   1.000
_cell.angle_alpha   90.00
_cell.angle_beta   90.00
_cell.angle_gamma   90.00
#
_symmetry.space_group_name_H-M   'P 1'
#
loop_
_entity.id
_entity.type
_entity.pdbx_description
1 polymer ?
#
loop_
_entity_poly.entity_id
_entity_poly.type
_entity_poly.pdbx_seq_one_letter_code
_entity_poly.pdbx_strand_id
1 'polypeptide(L)' 'PMAVIDLEGGGRLYLQVTDAADGEVKVGTPVELTFRRLHEAGGNRHYFWKARPVL' A
#
# COMPACT_ATOMS: atom_id res chain seq x y z
N PRO A 1 -1.26 -5.42 6.31
CA PRO A 1 -2.66 -5.88 6.04
C PRO A 1 -3.07 -5.53 4.59
N MET A 2 -4.17 -6.06 4.06
CA MET A 2 -4.77 -5.55 2.82
C MET A 2 -5.81 -4.46 3.15
N ALA A 3 -5.84 -3.37 2.38
CA ALA A 3 -6.77 -2.27 2.58
C ALA A 3 -7.21 -1.63 1.26
N VAL A 4 -8.35 -0.94 1.29
CA VAL A 4 -8.79 -0.04 0.21
C VAL A 4 -8.32 1.36 0.56
N ILE A 5 -7.56 1.97 -0.35
CA ILE A 5 -6.97 3.30 -0.21
C ILE A 5 -7.79 4.27 -1.06
N ASP A 6 -8.37 5.28 -0.41
CA ASP A 6 -8.97 6.44 -1.07
C ASP A 6 -7.84 7.41 -1.46
N LEU A 7 -7.74 7.75 -2.75
CA LEU A 7 -6.73 8.70 -3.23
C LEU A 7 -7.25 10.14 -3.18
N GLU A 8 -6.36 11.08 -2.86
CA GLU A 8 -6.65 12.50 -3.08
C GLU A 8 -6.86 12.77 -4.58
N GLY A 9 -7.95 13.46 -4.92
CA GLY A 9 -8.41 13.61 -6.31
C GLY A 9 -9.36 12.51 -6.79
N GLY A 10 -9.64 11.50 -5.96
CA GLY A 10 -10.64 10.47 -6.21
C GLY A 10 -10.06 9.15 -6.73
N GLY A 11 -10.90 8.12 -6.77
CA GLY A 11 -10.49 6.75 -7.09
C GLY A 11 -10.07 5.95 -5.86
N ARG A 12 -10.06 4.63 -6.02
CA ARG A 12 -9.77 3.67 -4.95
C ARG A 12 -8.82 2.59 -5.43
N LEU A 13 -7.83 2.25 -4.60
CA LEU A 13 -6.91 1.15 -4.87
C LEU A 13 -6.99 0.10 -3.77
N TYR A 14 -7.03 -1.19 -4.14
CA TYR A 14 -6.91 -2.29 -3.19
C TYR A 14 -5.44 -2.73 -3.09
N LEU A 15 -4.77 -2.39 -2.00
CA LEU A 15 -3.32 -2.52 -1.86
C LEU A 15 -2.93 -3.18 -0.53
N GLN A 16 -1.71 -3.71 -0.50
CA GLN A 16 -1.06 -4.10 0.75
C GLN A 16 -0.55 -2.84 1.48
N VAL A 17 -0.86 -2.75 2.77
CA VAL A 17 -0.27 -1.79 3.70
C VAL A 17 0.96 -2.43 4.36
N THR A 18 2.05 -1.67 4.37
CA THR A 18 3.40 -2.04 4.81
C THR A 18 3.97 -0.97 5.77
N ASP A 19 5.08 -1.28 6.44
CA ASP A 19 5.73 -0.41 7.44
C ASP A 19 4.79 0.06 8.57
N ALA A 20 3.91 -0.83 9.02
CA ALA A 20 2.98 -0.57 10.11
C ALA A 20 3.04 -1.72 11.10
N ALA A 21 3.09 -1.41 12.40
CA ALA A 21 2.94 -2.40 13.46
C ALA A 21 1.46 -2.82 13.61
N ASP A 22 1.25 -3.92 14.33
CA ASP A 22 -0.10 -4.41 14.62
C ASP A 22 -0.90 -3.34 15.39
N GLY A 23 -2.09 -3.01 14.87
CA GLY A 23 -2.99 -2.01 15.45
C GLY A 23 -2.75 -0.56 15.00
N GLU A 24 -1.68 -0.27 14.25
CA GLU A 24 -1.43 1.09 13.71
C GLU A 24 -2.32 1.43 12.51
N VAL A 25 -2.80 0.43 11.79
CA VAL A 25 -3.68 0.62 10.63
C VAL A 25 -5.15 0.61 11.08
N LYS A 26 -5.82 1.76 10.94
CA LYS A 26 -7.25 1.93 11.19
C LYS A 26 -7.88 2.64 9.99
N VAL A 27 -9.21 2.55 9.87
CA VAL A 27 -9.93 3.32 8.86
C VAL A 27 -9.70 4.81 9.12
N GLY A 28 -9.32 5.53 8.07
CA GLY A 28 -8.98 6.96 8.15
C GLY A 28 -7.52 7.25 8.51
N THR A 29 -6.68 6.24 8.77
CA THR A 29 -5.23 6.45 8.92
C THR A 29 -4.67 7.03 7.61
N PRO A 30 -4.00 8.20 7.64
CA PRO A 30 -3.34 8.75 6.47
C PRO A 30 -2.22 7.84 5.98
N VAL A 31 -2.13 7.67 4.67
CA VAL A 31 -1.11 6.82 4.04
C VAL A 31 -0.53 7.52 2.82
N GLU A 32 0.66 7.09 2.42
CA GLU A 32 1.25 7.43 1.13
C GLU A 32 1.51 6.17 0.30
N LEU A 33 1.47 6.32 -1.02
CA LEU A 33 1.84 5.25 -1.94
C LEU A 33 3.35 5.12 -2.03
N THR A 34 3.83 3.87 -1.99
CA THR A 34 5.24 3.51 -2.11
C THR A 34 5.41 2.50 -3.22
N PHE A 35 6.42 2.70 -4.07
CA PHE A 35 6.72 1.77 -5.16
C PHE A 35 7.59 0.62 -4.64
N ARG A 36 7.10 -0.62 -4.74
CA ARG A 36 7.73 -1.77 -4.10
C ARG A 36 7.72 -3.01 -4.98
N ARG A 37 8.70 -3.89 -4.74
CA ARG A 37 8.72 -5.21 -5.38
C ARG A 37 7.48 -5.99 -4.92
N LEU A 38 6.67 -6.42 -5.87
CA LEU A 38 5.47 -7.20 -5.64
C LEU A 38 5.81 -8.69 -5.63
N HIS A 39 6.39 -9.18 -6.73
CA HIS A 39 6.83 -10.57 -6.87
C HIS A 39 7.90 -10.70 -7.96
N GLU A 40 8.49 -11.89 -8.08
CA GLU A 40 9.38 -12.25 -9.17
C GLU A 40 8.77 -13.43 -9.95
N ALA A 41 8.68 -13.30 -11.27
CA ALA A 41 8.13 -14.34 -12.15
C ALA A 41 8.66 -14.18 -13.57
N GLY A 42 8.95 -15.30 -14.24
CA GLY A 42 9.47 -15.32 -15.61
C GLY A 42 10.83 -14.61 -15.75
N GLY A 43 11.66 -14.62 -14.70
CA GLY A 43 12.94 -13.91 -14.68
C GLY A 43 12.82 -12.39 -14.47
N ASN A 44 11.60 -11.87 -14.35
CA ASN A 44 11.34 -10.44 -14.16
C ASN A 44 11.01 -10.11 -12.70
N ARG A 45 11.45 -8.92 -12.28
CA ARG A 45 11.06 -8.33 -11.01
C ARG A 45 9.87 -7.40 -11.25
N HIS A 46 8.72 -7.77 -10.72
CA HIS A 46 7.50 -6.99 -10.87
C HIS A 46 7.38 -6.02 -9.70
N TYR A 47 7.20 -4.74 -10.02
CA TYR A 47 7.01 -3.69 -9.04
C TYR A 47 5.63 -3.09 -9.19
N PHE A 48 5.01 -2.79 -8.06
CA PHE A 48 3.70 -2.17 -8.01
C PHE A 48 3.59 -1.29 -6.76
N TRP A 49 2.50 -0.53 -6.69
CA TRP A 49 2.21 0.30 -5.53
C TRP A 49 1.85 -0.53 -4.31
N LYS A 50 2.27 -0.05 -3.14
CA LYS A 50 1.81 -0.43 -1.81
C LYS A 50 1.52 0.84 -1.01
N ALA A 51 0.86 0.73 0.13
CA ALA A 51 0.63 1.85 1.03
C ALA A 51 1.52 1.72 2.27
N ARG A 52 1.89 2.84 2.88
CA ARG A 52 2.42 2.90 4.26
C ARG A 52 1.78 4.05 5.03
N PRO A 53 1.60 3.93 6.36
CA PRO A 53 1.19 5.08 7.18
C PRO A 53 2.18 6.24 7.03
N VAL A 54 1.63 7.45 6.99
CA VAL A 54 2.42 8.68 7.18
C VAL A 54 2.57 8.91 8.67
N LEU A 55 3.79 9.19 9.14
CA LEU A 55 4.06 9.57 10.53
C LEU A 55 3.64 11.02 10.79
#